data_AF-A0A8J7YX26-F1
#
_entry.id   AF-A0A8J7YX26-F1
#
_cell.length_a   1.000
_cell.length_b   1.000
_cell.length_c   1.000
_cell.angle_alpha   90.00
_cell.angle_beta   90.00
_cell.angle_gamma   90.00
#
_symmetry.space_group_name_H-M   'P 1'
#
loop_
_entity.id
_entity.type
_entity.pdbx_description
1 polymer ?
#
loop_
_entity_poly.entity_id
_entity_poly.type
_entity_poly.pdbx_seq_one_letter_code
_entity_poly.pdbx_strand_id
1 'polypeptide(L)'
;MFNLYFHKDLAKGDSVHSAFDGVVRVSRYFSGYGNIVVVRHYNGLETCYAHLSKLIAKVNQMVKTGEVLGLGGRTGRATCDHLHFEVRYLEEPINPRLVFDFENQKL
;
A
#
# COMPACT_ATOMS: atom_id res chain seq x y z
N MET A 1 1.69 -16.65 6.34
CA MET A 1 1.50 -15.44 5.51
C MET A 1 0.50 -14.58 6.25
N PHE A 2 0.96 -13.58 7.01
CA PHE A 2 0.09 -12.69 7.77
C PHE A 2 -0.39 -11.57 6.84
N ASN A 3 -1.56 -11.76 6.23
CA ASN A 3 -2.18 -10.78 5.35
C ASN A 3 -3.18 -9.96 6.18
N LEU A 4 -2.93 -8.67 6.37
CA LEU A 4 -3.92 -7.81 7.03
C LEU A 4 -4.83 -7.17 5.97
N TYR A 5 -6.12 -7.45 6.11
CA TYR A 5 -7.19 -7.01 5.22
C TYR A 5 -7.53 -5.53 5.48
N PHE A 6 -7.39 -4.66 4.47
CA PHE A 6 -8.09 -3.36 4.45
C PHE A 6 -8.93 -3.17 3.19
N HIS A 7 -10.21 -2.87 3.46
CA HIS A 7 -11.33 -2.57 2.58
C HIS A 7 -11.77 -3.71 1.63
N LYS A 8 -12.84 -4.38 2.05
CA LYS A 8 -13.61 -5.36 1.26
C LYS A 8 -14.28 -4.71 0.02
N ASP A 9 -14.24 -3.38 -0.10
CA ASP A 9 -14.98 -2.62 -1.11
C ASP A 9 -14.11 -1.58 -1.85
N LEU A 10 -12.78 -1.80 -2.02
CA LEU A 10 -12.02 -0.93 -2.93
C LEU A 10 -12.41 -1.27 -4.37
N ALA A 11 -13.23 -0.42 -4.98
CA ALA A 11 -13.65 -0.60 -6.35
C ALA A 11 -12.48 -0.30 -7.30
N LYS A 12 -12.46 -0.98 -8.45
CA LYS A 12 -11.51 -0.67 -9.51
C LYS A 12 -11.61 0.82 -9.88
N GLY A 13 -10.51 1.55 -9.71
CA GLY A 13 -10.44 2.98 -10.02
C GLY A 13 -10.46 3.90 -8.79
N ASP A 14 -10.71 3.38 -7.60
CA ASP A 14 -10.60 4.17 -6.36
C ASP A 14 -9.16 4.63 -6.15
N SER A 15 -9.00 5.84 -5.63
CA SER A 15 -7.67 6.39 -5.37
C SER A 15 -7.05 5.75 -4.13
N VAL A 16 -5.81 5.26 -4.28
CA VAL A 16 -5.01 4.73 -3.18
C VAL A 16 -4.01 5.79 -2.77
N HIS A 17 -4.03 6.14 -1.48
CA HIS A 17 -3.27 7.24 -0.93
C HIS A 17 -2.12 6.75 -0.03
N SER A 18 -1.06 7.56 0.07
CA SER A 18 0.03 7.31 1.03
C SER A 18 -0.47 7.49 2.46
N ALA A 19 -0.15 6.51 3.32
CA ALA A 19 -0.54 6.51 4.73
C ALA A 19 0.29 7.48 5.56
N PHE A 20 1.55 7.69 5.17
CA PHE A 20 2.47 8.63 5.81
C PHE A 20 3.35 9.34 4.77
N ASP A 21 4.04 10.38 5.20
CA ASP A 21 5.07 11.05 4.41
C ASP A 21 6.25 10.11 4.15
N GLY A 22 6.83 10.16 2.95
CA GLY A 22 7.95 9.29 2.62
C GLY A 22 8.46 9.42 1.19
N VAL A 23 9.25 8.43 0.78
CA VAL A 23 9.84 8.34 -0.56
C VAL A 23 9.46 7.00 -1.18
N VAL A 24 8.99 7.04 -2.42
CA VAL A 24 8.62 5.85 -3.19
C VAL A 24 9.87 5.06 -3.54
N ARG A 25 10.00 3.86 -2.96
CA ARG A 25 11.09 2.92 -3.19
C ARG A 25 10.86 2.02 -4.38
N VAL A 26 9.62 1.59 -4.59
CA VAL A 26 9.23 0.66 -5.64
C VAL A 26 7.94 1.16 -6.27
N SER A 27 7.87 1.13 -7.60
CA SER A 27 6.64 1.34 -8.38
C SER A 27 6.78 0.54 -9.67
N ARG A 28 6.25 -0.70 -9.68
CA ARG A 28 6.35 -1.63 -10.81
C ARG A 28 5.35 -2.78 -10.70
N TYR A 29 5.27 -3.60 -11.74
CA TYR A 29 4.55 -4.87 -11.72
C TYR A 29 5.40 -6.01 -11.15
N PHE A 30 4.80 -6.89 -10.36
CA PHE A 30 5.37 -8.13 -9.84
C PHE A 30 4.34 -9.26 -9.93
N SER A 31 4.71 -10.47 -10.37
CA SER A 31 3.73 -11.51 -10.71
C SER A 31 2.80 -11.92 -9.55
N GLY A 32 3.30 -11.94 -8.31
CA GLY A 32 2.51 -12.21 -7.12
C GLY A 32 1.62 -11.02 -6.71
N TYR A 33 2.23 -9.85 -6.57
CA TYR A 33 1.60 -8.64 -6.00
C TYR A 33 0.83 -7.79 -7.02
N GLY A 34 0.97 -8.07 -8.32
CA GLY A 34 0.47 -7.18 -9.37
C GLY A 34 1.25 -5.88 -9.43
N ASN A 35 0.57 -4.79 -9.76
CA ASN A 35 1.15 -3.46 -9.62
C ASN A 35 1.29 -3.12 -8.15
N ILE A 36 2.52 -2.83 -7.74
CA ILE A 36 2.86 -2.54 -6.36
C ILE A 36 3.60 -1.20 -6.26
N VAL A 37 3.23 -0.43 -5.23
CA VAL A 37 3.97 0.74 -4.76
C VAL A 37 4.49 0.45 -3.35
N VAL A 38 5.76 0.74 -3.10
CA VAL A 38 6.35 0.68 -1.75
C VAL A 38 6.87 2.05 -1.39
N VAL A 39 6.44 2.57 -0.24
CA VAL A 39 6.88 3.86 0.30
C VAL A 39 7.69 3.63 1.56
N ARG A 40 8.89 4.21 1.60
CA ARG A 40 9.72 4.25 2.80
C ARG A 40 9.49 5.57 3.53
N HIS A 41 9.08 5.48 4.78
CA HIS A 41 8.70 6.62 5.60
C HIS A 41 9.85 7.06 6.50
N TYR A 42 9.82 8.33 6.91
CA TYR A 42 10.86 8.91 7.77
C TYR A 42 10.84 8.37 9.22
N ASN A 43 9.74 7.75 9.63
CA ASN A 43 9.59 7.08 10.93
C ASN A 43 10.21 5.66 10.96
N GLY A 44 10.86 5.23 9.88
CA GLY A 44 11.49 3.90 9.77
C GLY A 44 10.55 2.79 9.32
N LEU A 45 9.27 3.08 9.05
CA LEU A 45 8.33 2.13 8.47
C LEU A 45 8.41 2.10 6.95
N GLU A 46 8.02 0.97 6.37
CA GLU A 46 7.70 0.86 4.96
C GLU A 46 6.25 0.39 4.80
N THR A 47 5.54 1.00 3.86
CA THR A 47 4.19 0.56 3.50
C THR A 47 4.18 0.03 2.08
N CYS A 48 3.46 -1.07 1.87
CA CYS A 48 3.32 -1.72 0.57
C CYS A 48 1.85 -1.69 0.15
N TYR A 49 1.61 -1.24 -1.08
CA TYR A 49 0.29 -1.11 -1.70
C TYR A 49 0.26 -1.95 -2.98
N ALA A 50 -0.43 -3.09 -2.95
CA ALA A 50 -0.43 -4.06 -4.04
C ALA A 50 -1.81 -4.21 -4.70
N HIS A 51 -1.85 -5.01 -5.78
CA HIS A 51 -3.00 -5.28 -6.64
C HIS A 51 -3.58 -4.06 -7.38
N LEU A 52 -2.82 -2.97 -7.47
CA LEU A 52 -3.27 -1.72 -8.09
C LEU A 52 -3.64 -1.92 -9.57
N SER A 53 -4.67 -1.23 -10.07
CA SER A 53 -4.99 -1.21 -11.50
C SER A 53 -4.04 -0.30 -12.28
N LYS A 54 -3.56 0.78 -11.66
CA LYS A 54 -2.66 1.76 -12.28
C LYS A 54 -1.67 2.31 -11.27
N LEU A 55 -0.42 2.44 -11.69
CA LEU A 55 0.66 3.12 -10.95
C LEU A 55 0.69 4.59 -11.36
N ILE A 56 0.60 5.50 -10.39
CA ILE A 56 0.70 6.96 -10.60
C ILE A 56 2.04 7.46 -10.06
N ALA A 57 2.38 7.05 -8.83
CA ALA A 57 3.63 7.40 -8.19
C ALA A 57 4.84 6.75 -8.88
N LYS A 58 5.95 7.49 -8.95
CA LYS A 58 7.20 7.05 -9.56
C LYS A 58 8.27 6.76 -8.52
N VAL A 59 9.20 5.88 -8.84
CA VAL A 59 10.37 5.60 -7.98
C VAL A 59 11.14 6.90 -7.70
N ASN A 60 11.59 7.08 -6.46
CA ASN A 60 12.25 8.26 -5.90
C ASN A 60 11.37 9.51 -5.76
N GLN A 61 10.06 9.42 -6.02
CA GLN A 61 9.13 10.51 -5.73
C GLN A 61 8.96 10.67 -4.21
N MET A 62 9.11 11.90 -3.71
CA MET A 62 8.67 12.26 -2.37
C MET A 62 7.15 12.38 -2.36
N VAL A 63 6.50 11.73 -1.40
CA VAL A 63 5.04 11.72 -1.25
C VAL A 63 4.65 12.20 0.13
N LYS A 64 3.57 12.97 0.21
CA LYS A 64 2.95 13.35 1.49
C LYS A 64 1.82 12.42 1.86
N THR A 65 1.46 12.42 3.13
CA THR A 65 0.27 11.76 3.66
C THR A 65 -0.96 12.22 2.87
N GLY A 66 -1.75 11.26 2.39
CA GLY A 66 -2.92 11.54 1.55
C GLY A 66 -2.61 11.77 0.07
N GLU A 67 -1.35 11.72 -0.37
CA GLU A 67 -1.01 11.84 -1.79
C GLU A 67 -1.33 10.55 -2.56
N VAL A 68 -1.85 10.68 -3.79
CA VAL A 68 -2.29 9.54 -4.60
C VAL A 68 -1.09 8.76 -5.14
N LEU A 69 -1.03 7.47 -4.81
CA LEU A 69 0.01 6.55 -5.26
C LEU A 69 -0.40 5.76 -6.51
N GLY A 70 -1.68 5.47 -6.65
CA GLY A 70 -2.21 4.65 -7.71
C GLY A 70 -3.72 4.47 -7.59
N LEU A 71 -4.26 3.58 -8.41
CA LEU A 71 -5.68 3.25 -8.40
C LEU A 71 -5.89 1.80 -7.97
N GLY A 72 -6.95 1.55 -7.19
CA GLY A 72 -7.40 0.23 -6.76
C GLY A 72 -7.73 -0.69 -7.93
N GLY A 73 -7.56 -2.00 -7.73
CA GLY A 73 -7.82 -2.98 -8.78
C GLY A 73 -7.62 -4.43 -8.35
N ARG A 74 -7.32 -5.26 -9.35
CA ARG A 74 -7.15 -6.72 -9.24
C ARG A 74 -6.06 -7.21 -10.18
N THR A 75 -4.85 -6.69 -10.01
CA THR A 75 -3.67 -7.17 -10.76
C THR A 75 -2.87 -8.18 -9.95
N GLY A 76 -2.15 -9.08 -10.63
CA GLY A 76 -1.40 -10.15 -9.97
C GLY A 76 -2.28 -11.30 -9.50
N ARG A 77 -1.95 -11.92 -8.37
CA ARG A 77 -2.71 -13.03 -7.78
C ARG A 77 -3.83 -12.55 -6.84
N ALA A 78 -4.72 -11.71 -7.34
CA ALA A 78 -5.90 -11.24 -6.60
C ALA A 78 -7.16 -12.00 -7.04
N THR A 79 -7.92 -12.53 -6.08
CA THR A 79 -9.18 -13.26 -6.33
C THR A 79 -10.38 -12.33 -6.50
N CYS A 80 -10.37 -11.17 -5.87
CA CYS A 80 -11.35 -10.09 -6.03
C CYS A 80 -10.65 -8.72 -6.06
N ASP A 81 -11.39 -7.66 -6.40
CA ASP A 81 -10.89 -6.29 -6.29
C ASP A 81 -10.70 -5.97 -4.80
N HIS A 82 -9.46 -5.66 -4.40
CA HIS A 82 -9.12 -5.28 -3.03
C HIS A 82 -7.74 -4.61 -3.00
N LEU A 83 -7.47 -3.87 -1.91
CA LEU A 83 -6.13 -3.40 -1.62
C LEU A 83 -5.42 -4.43 -0.74
N HIS A 84 -4.26 -4.90 -1.20
CA HIS A 84 -3.34 -5.61 -0.32
C HIS A 84 -2.37 -4.60 0.29
N PHE A 85 -2.53 -4.34 1.58
CA PHE A 85 -1.76 -3.36 2.34
C PHE A 85 -0.89 -4.07 3.38
N GLU A 86 0.42 -3.80 3.35
CA GLU A 86 1.36 -4.30 4.36
C GLU A 86 2.12 -3.14 4.99
N VAL A 87 2.46 -3.30 6.28
CA VAL A 87 3.40 -2.43 6.99
C VAL A 87 4.60 -3.27 7.37
N ARG A 88 5.81 -2.77 7.09
CA ARG A 88 7.08 -3.42 7.40
C ARG A 88 7.93 -2.49 8.25
N TYR A 89 8.70 -3.07 9.16
CA TYR A 89 9.70 -2.37 9.97
C TYR A 89 11.00 -3.16 9.88
N LEU A 90 12.08 -2.50 9.47
CA LEU A 90 13.38 -3.15 9.21
C LEU A 90 13.26 -4.38 8.29
N GLU A 91 12.50 -4.23 7.19
CA GLU A 91 12.24 -5.27 6.17
C GLU A 91 11.35 -6.44 6.64
N GLU A 92 11.07 -6.54 7.94
CA GLU A 92 10.18 -7.54 8.52
C GLU A 92 8.71 -7.06 8.50
N PRO A 93 7.77 -7.87 7.98
CA PRO A 93 6.36 -7.54 8.03
C PRO A 93 5.85 -7.57 9.48
N ILE A 94 5.32 -6.45 9.94
CA ILE A 94 4.73 -6.33 11.27
C ILE A 94 3.21 -6.36 11.16
N ASN A 95 2.53 -6.78 12.23
CA ASN A 95 1.07 -6.71 12.28
C ASN A 95 0.65 -5.24 12.20
N PRO A 96 -0.07 -4.81 11.14
CA PRO A 96 -0.46 -3.41 11.01
C PRO A 96 -1.38 -2.91 12.13
N ARG A 97 -2.02 -3.80 12.93
CA ARG A 97 -2.79 -3.44 14.14
C ARG A 97 -1.94 -2.79 15.23
N LEU A 98 -0.63 -2.98 15.18
CA LEU A 98 0.30 -2.33 16.11
C LEU A 98 0.61 -0.89 15.72
N VAL A 99 0.26 -0.49 14.49
CA VAL A 99 0.58 0.82 13.89
C VAL A 99 -0.67 1.62 13.59
N PHE A 100 -1.82 0.96 13.42
CA PHE A 100 -3.07 1.62 13.11
C PHE A 100 -4.18 1.08 14.02
N ASP A 101 -4.84 1.99 14.72
CA ASP A 101 -6.08 1.72 15.42
C ASP A 101 -7.23 1.67 14.42
N PHE A 102 -7.60 0.44 14.06
CA PHE A 102 -8.64 0.19 13.06
C PHE A 102 -10.05 0.42 13.58
N GLU A 103 -10.26 0.45 14.89
CA GLU A 103 -11.56 0.78 15.47
C GLU A 103 -11.81 2.29 15.41
N ASN A 104 -10.76 3.08 15.67
CA ASN A 104 -10.85 4.54 15.71
C ASN A 104 -10.37 5.24 14.44
N GLN A 105 -9.90 4.48 13.44
CA GLN A 105 -9.31 5.00 12.19
C GLN A 105 -8.18 6.02 12.43
N LYS A 106 -7.33 5.74 13.43
CA LYS A 106 -6.23 6.62 13.81
C LYS A 106 -4.88 5.90 13.69
N LEU A 107 -3.90 6.65 13.22
CA LEU A 107 -2.48 6.30 13.23
C LEU A 107 -1.91 6.51 14.64
#